data_AF-A0A7V5C2Y7-F1
#
_entry.id   AF-A0A7V5C2Y7-F1
#
_cell.length_a   1.000
_cell.length_b   1.000
_cell.length_c   1.000
_cell.angle_alpha   90.00
_cell.angle_beta   90.00
_cell.angle_gamma   90.00
#
_symmetry.space_group_name_H-M   'P 1'
#
loop_
_entity.id
_entity.type
_entity.pdbx_description
1 polymer ?
#
loop_
_entity_poly.entity_id
_entity_poly.type
_entity_poly.pdbx_seq_one_letter_code
_entity_poly.pdbx_strand_id
1 'polypeptide(L)'
;MKREVTMSGCSCGVSNPVSKDYIGSTAWELRHRTGYASNGTGVHGGRHTHTFNEGFWNQCDDFAEDYNYYTSTYGSKPVDWFGDIGIVACKANSWHACGRAFDLTAVYFTDGGYVDCNRSWRWGLTHKRRYLGLAAQLRREFGTVLTAWYNTAHKNHIHFDNGSAFTVIRTSYRSDTTLVQASCNYLDSAGLSIDGVWGPRTEAAYQNLLRAFHLQCYDPKTSTWAASVFLEKIVQHCYANKSAGYYVGSCGGPT
;
A
#
# COMPACT_ATOMS: atom_id res chain seq x y z
N MET A 1 -2.83 -1.61 -24.05
CA MET A 1 -3.01 -0.19 -23.70
C MET A 1 -4.21 -0.06 -22.76
N LYS A 2 -3.99 0.12 -21.46
CA LYS A 2 -5.07 0.57 -20.55
C LYS A 2 -5.18 2.08 -20.73
N ARG A 3 -6.33 2.59 -21.21
CA ARG A 3 -6.58 4.03 -21.38
C ARG A 3 -6.48 4.73 -20.03
N GLU A 4 -5.70 5.81 -19.94
CA GLU A 4 -5.82 6.75 -18.83
C GLU A 4 -7.23 7.32 -18.83
N VAL A 5 -7.95 7.17 -17.71
CA VAL A 5 -9.25 7.79 -17.53
C VAL A 5 -9.00 9.21 -17.04
N THR A 6 -9.38 10.22 -17.83
CA THR A 6 -9.28 11.61 -17.41
C THR A 6 -10.27 11.90 -16.27
N MET A 7 -9.82 12.65 -15.27
CA MET A 7 -10.57 13.00 -14.04
C MET A 7 -11.79 13.92 -14.31
N SER A 8 -11.96 14.41 -15.54
CA SER A 8 -12.98 15.37 -15.97
C SER A 8 -14.42 14.83 -16.03
N GLY A 9 -14.67 13.62 -15.49
CA GLY A 9 -16.01 13.00 -15.42
C GLY A 9 -16.52 12.71 -14.01
N CYS A 10 -15.76 13.04 -12.95
CA CYS A 10 -16.15 12.74 -11.57
C CYS A 10 -16.99 13.88 -10.97
N SER A 11 -18.32 13.74 -10.98
CA SER A 11 -19.28 14.71 -10.43
C SER A 11 -20.17 14.14 -9.31
N CYS A 12 -19.62 13.26 -8.47
CA CYS A 12 -20.37 12.47 -7.48
C CYS A 12 -21.31 11.41 -8.05
N GLY A 13 -21.34 11.23 -9.37
CA GLY A 13 -21.90 10.05 -10.02
C GLY A 13 -20.83 8.96 -10.07
N VAL A 14 -20.90 7.98 -9.17
CA VAL A 14 -20.10 6.76 -9.28
C VAL A 14 -20.61 5.96 -10.47
N SER A 15 -19.78 5.78 -11.50
CA SER A 15 -20.13 4.91 -12.63
C SER A 15 -20.10 3.44 -12.18
N ASN A 16 -21.05 2.64 -12.66
CA ASN A 16 -21.24 1.22 -12.29
C ASN A 16 -21.11 1.01 -10.76
N PRO A 17 -21.99 1.63 -9.96
CA PRO A 17 -21.86 1.61 -8.52
C PRO A 17 -22.19 0.23 -7.94
N VAL A 18 -21.38 -0.22 -7.00
CA VAL A 18 -21.66 -1.37 -6.13
C VAL A 18 -21.61 -0.95 -4.67
N SER A 19 -22.50 -1.49 -3.85
CA SER A 19 -22.52 -1.27 -2.40
C SER A 19 -21.90 -2.45 -1.68
N LYS A 20 -20.83 -2.22 -0.93
CA LYS A 20 -20.00 -3.26 -0.31
C LYS A 20 -19.58 -2.84 1.09
N ASP A 21 -19.61 -3.79 2.00
CA ASP A 21 -19.17 -3.68 3.39
C ASP A 21 -17.95 -4.56 3.69
N TYR A 22 -17.28 -5.05 2.63
CA TYR A 22 -16.08 -5.89 2.68
C TYR A 22 -15.22 -5.72 1.42
N ILE A 23 -13.96 -6.16 1.48
CA ILE A 23 -13.07 -6.40 0.34
C ILE A 23 -12.36 -7.75 0.55
N GLY A 24 -12.20 -8.55 -0.51
CA GLY A 24 -11.72 -9.93 -0.47
C GLY A 24 -12.81 -10.86 0.08
N SER A 25 -12.55 -11.48 1.23
CA SER A 25 -13.55 -12.30 1.91
C SER A 25 -14.72 -11.47 2.46
N THR A 26 -15.94 -12.02 2.37
CA THR A 26 -17.14 -11.43 3.03
C THR A 26 -17.04 -11.38 4.56
N ALA A 27 -16.07 -12.09 5.14
CA ALA A 27 -15.71 -11.98 6.55
C ALA A 27 -14.83 -10.75 6.86
N TRP A 28 -14.14 -10.17 5.87
CA TRP A 28 -13.22 -9.05 6.06
C TRP A 28 -13.93 -7.71 5.92
N GLU A 29 -14.62 -7.36 6.98
CA GLU A 29 -15.46 -6.17 7.03
C GLU A 29 -14.68 -4.87 6.80
N LEU A 30 -15.37 -3.89 6.25
CA LEU A 30 -14.97 -2.49 6.29
C LEU A 30 -15.51 -1.87 7.59
N ARG A 31 -14.64 -1.18 8.32
CA ARG A 31 -14.99 -0.50 9.57
C ARG A 31 -14.55 0.95 9.52
N HIS A 32 -15.50 1.86 9.66
CA HIS A 32 -15.21 3.28 9.63
C HIS A 32 -14.54 3.73 10.93
N ARG A 33 -13.45 4.50 10.83
CA ARG A 33 -12.78 5.08 11.99
C ARG A 33 -13.60 6.24 12.56
N THR A 34 -14.02 6.12 13.81
CA THR A 34 -14.85 7.12 14.52
C THR A 34 -14.05 8.04 15.43
N GLY A 35 -12.78 7.72 15.70
CA GLY A 35 -11.93 8.55 16.52
C GLY A 35 -10.53 7.98 16.72
N TYR A 36 -9.88 8.41 17.80
CA TYR A 36 -8.57 7.92 18.22
C TYR A 36 -8.60 7.58 19.71
N ALA A 37 -7.91 6.50 20.08
CA ALA A 37 -7.63 6.17 21.46
C ALA A 37 -6.59 7.15 22.05
N SER A 38 -6.43 7.16 23.37
CA SER A 38 -5.45 8.01 24.07
C SER A 38 -4.01 7.81 23.59
N ASN A 39 -3.71 6.61 23.11
CA ASN A 39 -2.41 6.24 22.59
C ASN A 39 -2.22 6.65 21.11
N GLY A 40 -3.27 7.18 20.46
CA GLY A 40 -3.28 7.62 19.07
C GLY A 40 -3.61 6.55 18.03
N THR A 41 -3.91 5.30 18.39
CA THR A 41 -4.47 4.33 17.44
C THR A 41 -5.90 4.73 17.07
N GLY A 42 -6.32 4.45 15.84
CA GLY A 42 -7.70 4.62 15.41
C GLY A 42 -8.66 3.77 16.24
N VAL A 43 -9.82 4.34 16.53
CA VAL A 43 -10.99 3.62 17.06
C VAL A 43 -11.97 3.46 15.92
N HIS A 44 -12.40 2.23 15.67
CA HIS A 44 -13.26 1.88 14.55
C HIS A 44 -14.61 1.38 15.06
N GLY A 45 -15.67 1.75 14.35
CA GLY A 45 -17.03 1.26 14.63
C GLY A 45 -17.23 -0.18 14.15
N GLY A 46 -18.49 -0.59 14.07
CA GLY A 46 -18.86 -1.85 13.44
C GLY A 46 -18.74 -1.82 11.91
N ARG A 47 -19.17 -2.92 11.30
CA ARG A 47 -19.34 -3.09 9.85
C ARG A 47 -20.02 -1.89 9.21
N HIS A 48 -19.46 -1.40 8.11
CA HIS A 48 -19.91 -0.20 7.41
C HIS A 48 -19.92 -0.41 5.89
N THR A 49 -21.03 -0.03 5.25
CA THR A 49 -21.20 -0.15 3.79
C THR A 49 -20.74 1.12 3.08
N HIS A 50 -19.94 0.95 2.02
CA HIS A 50 -19.54 2.01 1.10
C HIS A 50 -20.07 1.74 -0.31
N THR A 51 -20.20 2.82 -1.08
CA THR A 51 -20.40 2.72 -2.53
C THR A 51 -19.04 2.81 -3.22
N PHE A 52 -18.78 1.90 -4.15
CA PHE A 52 -17.59 1.86 -4.99
C PHE A 52 -17.98 1.91 -6.47
N ASN A 53 -17.06 2.35 -7.32
CA ASN A 53 -17.05 1.88 -8.70
C ASN A 53 -16.72 0.38 -8.71
N GLU A 54 -17.48 -0.43 -9.44
CA GLU A 54 -17.31 -1.89 -9.49
C GLU A 54 -15.89 -2.34 -9.85
N GLY A 55 -15.29 -1.73 -10.88
CA GLY A 55 -13.94 -2.09 -11.32
C GLY A 55 -12.86 -1.73 -10.29
N PHE A 56 -13.04 -0.64 -9.54
CA PHE A 56 -12.16 -0.32 -8.42
C PHE A 56 -12.37 -1.24 -7.23
N TRP A 57 -13.62 -1.62 -6.93
CA TRP A 57 -13.90 -2.60 -5.88
C TRP A 57 -13.25 -3.97 -6.20
N ASN A 58 -13.40 -4.48 -7.43
CA ASN A 58 -12.73 -5.72 -7.85
C ASN A 58 -11.20 -5.65 -7.63
N GLN A 59 -10.58 -4.51 -7.91
CA GLN A 59 -9.14 -4.32 -7.67
C GLN A 59 -8.79 -4.25 -6.17
N CYS A 60 -9.69 -3.71 -5.33
CA CYS A 60 -9.55 -3.79 -3.88
C CYS A 60 -9.72 -5.22 -3.35
N ASP A 61 -10.59 -6.00 -3.99
CA ASP A 61 -10.84 -7.41 -3.72
C ASP A 61 -9.58 -8.24 -3.98
N ASP A 62 -8.99 -8.08 -5.18
CA ASP A 62 -7.72 -8.70 -5.57
C ASP A 62 -6.59 -8.32 -4.59
N PHE A 63 -6.48 -7.03 -4.26
CA PHE A 63 -5.53 -6.52 -3.26
C PHE A 63 -5.68 -7.24 -1.91
N ALA A 64 -6.91 -7.36 -1.40
CA ALA A 64 -7.19 -7.88 -0.07
C ALA A 64 -6.83 -9.37 0.02
N GLU A 65 -7.16 -10.16 -1.00
CA GLU A 65 -6.82 -11.57 -1.09
C GLU A 65 -5.30 -11.78 -1.16
N ASP A 66 -4.61 -11.07 -2.05
CA ASP A 66 -3.14 -11.12 -2.14
C ASP A 66 -2.48 -10.70 -0.82
N TYR A 67 -2.97 -9.62 -0.22
CA TYR A 67 -2.47 -9.13 1.06
C TYR A 67 -2.66 -10.17 2.17
N ASN A 68 -3.83 -10.82 2.22
CA ASN A 68 -4.08 -11.92 3.15
C ASN A 68 -3.14 -13.11 2.91
N TYR A 69 -2.88 -13.47 1.66
CA TYR A 69 -1.90 -14.51 1.33
C TYR A 69 -0.52 -14.19 1.93
N TYR A 70 0.02 -12.99 1.69
CA TYR A 70 1.34 -12.64 2.21
C TYR A 70 1.38 -12.50 3.74
N THR A 71 0.37 -11.86 4.33
CA THR A 71 0.31 -11.68 5.78
C THR A 71 0.14 -13.02 6.51
N SER A 72 -0.63 -13.95 5.96
CA SER A 72 -0.78 -15.32 6.48
C SER A 72 0.52 -16.13 6.32
N THR A 73 1.09 -16.13 5.11
CA THR A 73 2.24 -16.98 4.77
C THR A 73 3.51 -16.55 5.48
N TYR A 74 3.78 -15.25 5.51
CA TYR A 74 5.05 -14.71 6.01
C TYR A 74 4.92 -14.18 7.44
N GLY A 75 3.72 -13.75 7.86
CA GLY A 75 3.50 -13.15 9.17
C GLY A 75 2.68 -13.99 10.15
N SER A 76 2.09 -15.11 9.70
CA SER A 76 1.06 -15.85 10.44
C SER A 76 -0.06 -14.93 10.92
N LYS A 77 -0.46 -13.99 10.06
CA LYS A 77 -1.41 -12.91 10.35
C LYS A 77 -2.53 -12.85 9.33
N PRO A 78 -3.44 -13.84 9.31
CA PRO A 78 -4.63 -13.74 8.47
C PRO A 78 -5.39 -12.46 8.77
N VAL A 79 -5.93 -11.84 7.72
CA VAL A 79 -6.74 -10.64 7.83
C VAL A 79 -8.04 -10.94 8.59
N ASP A 80 -8.45 -10.00 9.43
CA ASP A 80 -9.74 -9.98 10.12
C ASP A 80 -10.65 -8.91 9.53
N TRP A 81 -10.20 -7.65 9.45
CA TRP A 81 -10.97 -6.55 8.85
C TRP A 81 -10.09 -5.36 8.44
N PHE A 82 -10.66 -4.47 7.61
CA PHE A 82 -10.02 -3.25 7.11
C PHE A 82 -10.71 -2.00 7.67
N GLY A 83 -9.91 -1.02 8.08
CA GLY A 83 -10.41 0.26 8.59
C GLY A 83 -10.37 1.35 7.53
N ASP A 84 -11.36 2.24 7.48
CA ASP A 84 -11.44 3.36 6.53
C ASP A 84 -11.77 4.71 7.18
N ILE A 85 -11.53 5.81 6.47
CA ILE A 85 -12.20 7.11 6.72
C ILE A 85 -12.96 7.63 5.49
N GLY A 86 -12.97 6.91 4.39
CA GLY A 86 -13.70 7.34 3.20
C GLY A 86 -13.30 6.62 1.91
N ILE A 87 -14.33 6.39 1.09
CA ILE A 87 -14.22 5.83 -0.26
C ILE A 87 -14.87 6.78 -1.26
N VAL A 88 -16.12 7.19 -1.00
CA VAL A 88 -16.76 8.28 -1.75
C VAL A 88 -16.70 9.58 -0.96
N ALA A 89 -16.20 10.62 -1.60
CA ALA A 89 -16.20 11.99 -1.11
C ALA A 89 -16.31 12.96 -2.28
N CYS A 90 -17.34 13.80 -2.24
CA CYS A 90 -17.70 14.77 -3.26
C CYS A 90 -16.73 15.96 -3.30
N LYS A 91 -15.51 15.74 -3.79
CA LYS A 91 -14.50 16.78 -3.99
C LYS A 91 -14.18 16.88 -5.47
N ALA A 92 -14.20 18.11 -6.01
CA ALA A 92 -13.77 18.35 -7.38
C ALA A 92 -12.33 17.85 -7.58
N ASN A 93 -12.05 17.25 -8.74
CA ASN A 93 -10.75 16.68 -9.08
C ASN A 93 -10.25 15.65 -8.06
N SER A 94 -11.15 14.76 -7.62
CA SER A 94 -10.81 13.66 -6.72
C SER A 94 -11.39 12.35 -7.22
N TRP A 95 -10.58 11.29 -7.16
CA TRP A 95 -11.05 9.94 -7.46
C TRP A 95 -12.07 9.43 -6.44
N HIS A 96 -12.11 10.01 -5.23
CA HIS A 96 -13.20 9.77 -4.29
C HIS A 96 -14.56 10.20 -4.85
N ALA A 97 -14.64 11.26 -5.67
CA ALA A 97 -15.90 11.68 -6.29
C ALA A 97 -16.41 10.70 -7.36
N CYS A 98 -15.60 9.69 -7.69
CA CYS A 98 -15.92 8.59 -8.60
C CYS A 98 -16.04 7.24 -7.89
N GLY A 99 -15.89 7.16 -6.55
CA GLY A 99 -15.83 5.87 -5.84
C GLY A 99 -14.64 5.02 -6.28
N ARG A 100 -13.53 5.66 -6.68
CA ARG A 100 -12.31 5.06 -7.24
C ARG A 100 -11.05 5.33 -6.40
N ALA A 101 -11.25 5.72 -5.15
CA ALA A 101 -10.19 5.96 -4.18
C ALA A 101 -10.60 5.45 -2.80
N PHE A 102 -9.62 5.15 -1.96
CA PHE A 102 -9.82 4.63 -0.61
C PHE A 102 -8.77 5.25 0.32
N ASP A 103 -9.24 5.88 1.40
CA ASP A 103 -8.41 6.28 2.54
C ASP A 103 -8.39 5.19 3.63
N LEU A 104 -7.40 4.29 3.55
CA LEU A 104 -7.25 3.13 4.44
C LEU A 104 -6.56 3.53 5.74
N THR A 105 -7.16 3.16 6.86
CA THR A 105 -6.75 3.62 8.18
C THR A 105 -6.17 2.52 9.06
N ALA A 106 -6.57 1.27 8.83
CA ALA A 106 -6.02 0.14 9.55
C ALA A 106 -6.23 -1.17 8.79
N VAL A 107 -5.45 -2.19 9.15
CA VAL A 107 -5.78 -3.59 8.91
C VAL A 107 -5.59 -4.35 10.22
N TYR A 108 -6.60 -5.10 10.63
CA TYR A 108 -6.53 -5.96 11.80
C TYR A 108 -6.42 -7.41 11.37
N PHE A 109 -5.75 -8.19 12.20
CA PHE A 109 -5.48 -9.61 11.99
C PHE A 109 -6.24 -10.45 13.02
N THR A 110 -6.47 -11.72 12.69
CA THR A 110 -7.23 -12.64 13.54
C THR A 110 -6.59 -12.91 14.90
N ASP A 111 -5.29 -12.61 15.06
CA ASP A 111 -4.57 -12.70 16.33
C ASP A 111 -4.66 -11.43 17.21
N GLY A 112 -5.49 -10.46 16.81
CA GLY A 112 -5.64 -9.16 17.48
C GLY A 112 -4.50 -8.18 17.18
N GLY A 113 -3.48 -8.58 16.41
CA GLY A 113 -2.47 -7.69 15.88
C GLY A 113 -3.06 -6.76 14.81
N TYR A 114 -2.35 -5.65 14.54
CA TYR A 114 -2.82 -4.67 13.57
C TYR A 114 -1.70 -3.91 12.88
N VAL A 115 -2.06 -3.28 11.77
CA VAL A 115 -1.39 -2.15 11.15
C VAL A 115 -2.30 -0.94 11.30
N ASP A 116 -1.90 0.06 12.09
CA ASP A 116 -2.64 1.31 12.22
C ASP A 116 -1.93 2.40 11.41
N CYS A 117 -2.59 3.00 10.44
CA CYS A 117 -1.98 3.96 9.52
C CYS A 117 -1.63 5.30 10.19
N ASN A 118 -2.17 5.61 11.37
CA ASN A 118 -1.77 6.79 12.14
C ASN A 118 -0.52 6.55 13.00
N ARG A 119 -0.22 5.30 13.34
CA ARG A 119 0.80 4.98 14.34
C ARG A 119 1.94 4.09 13.84
N SER A 120 1.65 3.06 13.06
CA SER A 120 2.61 2.01 12.73
C SER A 120 3.88 2.53 12.02
N TRP A 121 3.76 3.56 11.18
CA TRP A 121 4.90 4.14 10.44
C TRP A 121 5.92 4.90 11.31
N ARG A 122 5.56 5.27 12.55
CA ARG A 122 6.41 6.06 13.47
C ARG A 122 6.76 5.31 14.75
N TRP A 123 6.51 4.01 14.78
CA TRP A 123 6.69 3.18 15.97
C TRP A 123 7.92 2.27 15.88
N GLY A 124 7.97 1.21 16.68
CA GLY A 124 9.05 0.22 16.64
C GLY A 124 9.21 -0.40 15.24
N LEU A 125 10.40 -0.95 14.97
CA LEU A 125 10.78 -1.44 13.63
C LEU A 125 9.77 -2.45 13.06
N THR A 126 9.24 -3.36 13.87
CA THR A 126 8.22 -4.32 13.43
C THR A 126 6.94 -3.64 12.92
N HIS A 127 6.48 -2.57 13.59
CA HIS A 127 5.31 -1.81 13.13
C HIS A 127 5.62 -1.04 11.85
N LYS A 128 6.81 -0.44 11.76
CA LYS A 128 7.27 0.27 10.55
C LYS A 128 7.33 -0.67 9.35
N ARG A 129 7.85 -1.89 9.54
CA ARG A 129 7.87 -2.94 8.53
C ARG A 129 6.46 -3.35 8.11
N ARG A 130 5.54 -3.60 9.04
CA ARG A 130 4.15 -3.93 8.66
C ARG A 130 3.46 -2.80 7.88
N TYR A 131 3.65 -1.55 8.29
CA TYR A 131 3.14 -0.40 7.54
C TYR A 131 3.74 -0.31 6.13
N LEU A 132 5.06 -0.52 6.01
CA LEU A 132 5.75 -0.58 4.72
C LEU A 132 5.23 -1.73 3.86
N GLY A 133 5.02 -2.91 4.43
CA GLY A 133 4.47 -4.07 3.74
C GLY A 133 3.07 -3.80 3.18
N LEU A 134 2.20 -3.17 3.97
CA LEU A 134 0.89 -2.70 3.50
C LEU A 134 1.01 -1.71 2.34
N ALA A 135 1.87 -0.71 2.45
CA ALA A 135 2.08 0.28 1.40
C ALA A 135 2.65 -0.34 0.11
N ALA A 136 3.59 -1.29 0.24
CA ALA A 136 4.18 -1.99 -0.89
C ALA A 136 3.17 -2.89 -1.60
N GLN A 137 2.31 -3.60 -0.84
CA GLN A 137 1.25 -4.42 -1.41
C GLN A 137 0.21 -3.56 -2.13
N LEU A 138 -0.23 -2.44 -1.53
CA LEU A 138 -1.09 -1.47 -2.22
C LEU A 138 -0.44 -0.98 -3.52
N ARG A 139 0.87 -0.69 -3.50
CA ARG A 139 1.58 -0.19 -4.69
C ARG A 139 1.79 -1.25 -5.77
N ARG A 140 1.63 -2.55 -5.48
CA ARG A 140 1.59 -3.63 -6.49
C ARG A 140 0.30 -3.59 -7.30
N GLU A 141 -0.80 -3.15 -6.70
CA GLU A 141 -2.11 -3.12 -7.34
C GLU A 141 -2.46 -1.74 -7.92
N PHE A 142 -2.15 -0.68 -7.20
CA PHE A 142 -2.61 0.69 -7.50
C PHE A 142 -1.48 1.58 -8.04
N GLY A 143 -1.81 2.45 -9.00
CA GLY A 143 -0.85 3.39 -9.58
C GLY A 143 -0.54 4.59 -8.68
N THR A 144 -1.48 4.97 -7.82
CA THR A 144 -1.33 6.03 -6.82
C THR A 144 -1.48 5.44 -5.42
N VAL A 145 -0.46 5.56 -4.58
CA VAL A 145 -0.49 5.14 -3.17
C VAL A 145 0.25 6.19 -2.35
N LEU A 146 -0.47 7.03 -1.60
CA LEU A 146 0.08 8.14 -0.82
C LEU A 146 0.14 7.74 0.66
N THR A 147 1.36 7.64 1.19
CA THR A 147 1.61 7.21 2.56
C THR A 147 1.80 8.39 3.51
N ALA A 148 1.91 8.15 4.81
CA ALA A 148 2.35 9.13 5.82
C ALA A 148 3.68 9.84 5.52
N TRP A 149 4.51 9.29 4.64
CA TRP A 149 5.75 9.92 4.18
C TRP A 149 5.55 10.88 3.01
N TYR A 150 4.39 10.84 2.34
CA TYR A 150 4.10 11.70 1.21
C TYR A 150 3.96 13.17 1.65
N ASN A 151 3.05 13.45 2.58
CA ASN A 151 2.87 14.77 3.20
C ASN A 151 2.06 14.68 4.52
N THR A 152 1.76 15.82 5.14
CA THR A 152 1.05 15.89 6.42
C THR A 152 -0.40 15.39 6.37
N ALA A 153 -1.09 15.54 5.23
CA ALA A 153 -2.49 15.12 5.08
C ALA A 153 -2.68 13.60 5.20
N HIS A 154 -1.65 12.83 4.84
CA HIS A 154 -1.67 11.36 4.82
C HIS A 154 -1.04 10.75 6.08
N LYS A 155 -0.79 11.53 7.14
CA LYS A 155 -0.15 10.98 8.36
C LYS A 155 -1.02 9.96 9.10
N ASN A 156 -2.33 9.95 8.83
CA ASN A 156 -3.30 9.12 9.54
C ASN A 156 -4.04 8.11 8.64
N HIS A 157 -3.71 8.00 7.36
CA HIS A 157 -4.27 7.02 6.43
C HIS A 157 -3.31 6.80 5.27
N ILE A 158 -3.45 5.69 4.56
CA ILE A 158 -2.86 5.51 3.23
C ILE A 158 -3.98 5.76 2.22
N HIS A 159 -3.80 6.77 1.38
CA HIS A 159 -4.69 6.99 0.24
C HIS A 159 -4.23 6.13 -0.93
N PHE A 160 -5.15 5.48 -1.62
CA PHE A 160 -4.86 4.85 -2.91
C PHE A 160 -6.03 4.95 -3.88
N ASP A 161 -5.70 4.99 -5.17
CA ASP A 161 -6.67 5.10 -6.25
C ASP A 161 -6.17 4.36 -7.51
N ASN A 162 -7.10 4.08 -8.42
CA ASN A 162 -6.79 3.49 -9.72
C ASN A 162 -6.96 4.46 -10.89
N GLY A 163 -6.80 5.76 -10.65
CA GLY A 163 -6.77 6.78 -11.70
C GLY A 163 -5.59 6.61 -12.65
N SER A 164 -4.50 6.08 -12.12
CA SER A 164 -3.36 5.56 -12.89
C SER A 164 -3.22 4.05 -12.67
N ALA A 165 -2.75 3.35 -13.69
CA ALA A 165 -2.45 1.93 -13.58
C ALA A 165 -1.15 1.69 -12.79
N PHE A 166 -1.03 0.52 -12.16
CA PHE A 166 0.25 0.02 -11.69
C PHE A 166 1.31 0.10 -12.80
N THR A 167 2.48 0.60 -12.45
CA THR A 167 3.62 0.79 -13.36
C THR A 167 4.94 0.70 -12.59
N VAL A 168 6.04 0.84 -13.34
CA VAL A 168 7.43 0.91 -12.86
C VAL A 168 7.63 1.81 -11.63
N ILE A 169 8.74 1.63 -10.92
CA ILE A 169 9.18 2.55 -9.86
C ILE A 169 9.61 3.88 -10.50
N ARG A 170 8.87 4.96 -10.23
CA ARG A 170 9.13 6.29 -10.80
C ARG A 170 10.00 7.11 -9.85
N THR A 171 11.24 7.37 -10.25
CA THR A 171 12.20 8.17 -9.46
C THR A 171 11.80 9.63 -9.31
N SER A 172 11.00 10.17 -10.25
CA SER A 172 10.45 11.53 -10.17
C SER A 172 9.16 11.63 -9.36
N TYR A 173 8.59 10.50 -8.93
CA TYR A 173 7.33 10.49 -8.18
C TYR A 173 7.61 10.36 -6.69
N ARG A 174 7.24 11.40 -5.92
CA ARG A 174 7.46 11.46 -4.46
C ARG A 174 6.95 10.20 -3.74
N SER A 175 5.79 9.67 -4.16
CA SER A 175 5.23 8.49 -3.51
C SER A 175 6.10 7.25 -3.66
N ASP A 176 6.55 6.96 -4.88
CA ASP A 176 7.44 5.82 -5.15
C ASP A 176 8.80 6.03 -4.45
N THR A 177 9.31 7.26 -4.46
CA THR A 177 10.59 7.60 -3.82
C THR A 177 10.55 7.40 -2.30
N THR A 178 9.53 7.92 -1.61
CA THR A 178 9.41 7.77 -0.16
C THR A 178 9.23 6.30 0.25
N LEU A 179 8.51 5.50 -0.55
CA LEU A 179 8.38 4.06 -0.34
C LEU A 179 9.73 3.35 -0.46
N VAL A 180 10.52 3.66 -1.50
CA VAL A 180 11.87 3.08 -1.67
C VAL A 180 12.82 3.50 -0.54
N GLN A 181 12.83 4.78 -0.16
CA GLN A 181 13.63 5.27 0.96
C GLN A 181 13.27 4.55 2.26
N ALA A 182 11.98 4.36 2.53
CA ALA A 182 11.50 3.59 3.68
C ALA A 182 11.95 2.12 3.62
N SER A 183 11.86 1.48 2.45
CA SER A 183 12.36 0.11 2.24
C SER A 183 13.85 -0.02 2.53
N CYS A 184 14.67 0.88 1.98
CA CYS A 184 16.11 0.90 2.23
C CYS A 184 16.41 1.08 3.73
N ASN A 185 15.66 1.94 4.42
CA ASN A 185 15.86 2.18 5.86
C ASN A 185 15.42 1.00 6.74
N TYR A 186 14.26 0.42 6.48
CA TYR A 186 13.66 -0.55 7.40
C TYR A 186 14.04 -1.99 7.09
N LEU A 187 14.53 -2.27 5.89
CA LEU A 187 15.00 -3.60 5.50
C LEU A 187 16.52 -3.69 5.43
N ASP A 188 17.22 -2.60 5.11
CA ASP A 188 18.68 -2.58 4.90
C ASP A 188 19.43 -1.52 5.74
N SER A 189 18.74 -0.84 6.67
CA SER A 189 19.35 0.13 7.59
C SER A 189 20.12 1.28 6.92
N ALA A 190 19.70 1.71 5.72
CA ALA A 190 20.44 2.66 4.90
C ALA A 190 20.62 4.09 5.48
N GLY A 191 19.89 4.47 6.53
CA GLY A 191 20.03 5.76 7.21
C GLY A 191 19.70 6.97 6.33
N LEU A 192 18.79 6.81 5.35
CA LEU A 192 18.30 7.87 4.49
C LEU A 192 17.29 8.77 5.21
N SER A 193 17.26 10.05 4.83
CA SER A 193 16.06 10.86 5.05
C SER A 193 14.94 10.37 4.12
N ILE A 194 13.72 10.26 4.63
CA ILE A 194 12.53 9.95 3.82
C ILE A 194 11.91 11.28 3.41
N ASP A 195 12.48 11.90 2.39
CA ASP A 195 12.13 13.25 1.91
C ASP A 195 11.41 13.26 0.56
N GLY A 196 11.37 12.12 -0.13
CA GLY A 196 10.77 11.99 -1.46
C GLY A 196 11.62 12.53 -2.60
N VAL A 197 12.92 12.78 -2.38
CA VAL A 197 13.87 13.22 -3.40
C VAL A 197 14.80 12.06 -3.80
N TRP A 198 14.74 11.67 -5.08
CA TRP A 198 15.61 10.63 -5.61
C TRP A 198 16.98 11.19 -5.98
N GLY A 199 17.87 11.31 -4.98
CA GLY A 199 19.26 11.72 -5.16
C GLY A 199 20.24 10.54 -5.22
N PRO A 200 21.55 10.83 -5.37
CA PRO A 200 22.60 9.79 -5.44
C PRO A 200 22.64 8.84 -4.23
N ARG A 201 22.33 9.35 -3.02
CA ARG A 201 22.23 8.50 -1.82
C ARG A 201 21.07 7.52 -1.88
N THR A 202 19.90 7.97 -2.37
CA THR A 202 18.73 7.11 -2.58
C THR A 202 19.04 6.06 -3.65
N GLU A 203 19.66 6.44 -4.77
CA GLU A 203 20.05 5.50 -5.83
C GLU A 203 21.04 4.44 -5.30
N ALA A 204 22.09 4.84 -4.58
CA ALA A 204 23.06 3.89 -4.02
C ALA A 204 22.43 2.89 -3.05
N ALA A 205 21.55 3.36 -2.15
CA ALA A 205 20.82 2.51 -1.22
C ALA A 205 19.83 1.57 -1.94
N TYR A 206 19.14 2.07 -2.97
CA TYR A 206 18.27 1.26 -3.81
C TYR A 206 19.04 0.13 -4.50
N GLN A 207 20.22 0.40 -5.05
CA GLN A 207 21.08 -0.62 -5.66
C GLN A 207 21.58 -1.65 -4.64
N ASN A 208 21.89 -1.23 -3.41
CA ASN A 208 22.22 -2.15 -2.32
C ASN A 208 21.04 -3.04 -1.95
N LEU A 209 19.83 -2.47 -1.88
CA LEU A 209 18.62 -3.24 -1.60
C LEU A 209 18.32 -4.26 -2.72
N LEU A 210 18.48 -3.88 -3.99
CA LEU A 210 18.38 -4.83 -5.12
C LEU A 210 19.42 -5.95 -5.00
N ARG A 211 20.66 -5.62 -4.61
CA ARG A 211 21.70 -6.62 -4.37
C ARG A 211 21.31 -7.57 -3.24
N ALA A 212 20.80 -7.05 -2.13
CA ALA A 212 20.34 -7.86 -1.01
C ALA A 212 19.18 -8.77 -1.40
N PHE A 213 18.28 -8.34 -2.29
CA PHE A 213 17.21 -9.19 -2.82
C PHE A 213 17.62 -10.12 -3.96
N HIS A 214 18.87 -10.06 -4.45
CA HIS A 214 19.34 -10.79 -5.63
C HIS A 214 18.52 -10.46 -6.90
N LEU A 215 18.17 -9.18 -7.09
CA LEU A 215 17.36 -8.70 -8.21
C LEU A 215 18.14 -7.79 -9.18
N GLN A 216 19.47 -7.80 -9.17
CA GLN A 216 20.31 -6.89 -9.98
C GLN A 216 20.17 -7.12 -11.49
N CYS A 217 19.69 -8.29 -11.89
CA CYS A 217 19.35 -8.65 -13.27
C CYS A 217 18.06 -7.97 -13.76
N TYR A 218 17.29 -7.36 -12.87
CA TYR A 218 16.03 -6.71 -13.18
C TYR A 218 16.12 -5.23 -12.85
N ASP A 219 15.45 -4.41 -13.66
CA ASP A 219 15.31 -2.99 -13.37
C ASP A 219 13.84 -2.62 -13.13
N PRO A 220 13.42 -2.55 -11.85
CA PRO A 220 12.12 -2.03 -11.44
C PRO A 220 11.77 -0.64 -11.99
N LYS A 221 12.74 0.15 -12.44
CA LYS A 221 12.50 1.49 -13.00
C LYS A 221 12.07 1.46 -14.47
N THR A 222 12.28 0.35 -15.17
CA THR A 222 11.98 0.21 -16.61
C THR A 222 11.08 -0.98 -16.94
N SER A 223 10.89 -1.93 -16.03
CA SER A 223 10.00 -3.08 -16.21
C SER A 223 8.93 -3.15 -15.11
N THR A 224 7.66 -3.13 -15.50
CA THR A 224 6.52 -3.26 -14.58
C THR A 224 6.52 -4.61 -13.86
N TRP A 225 6.97 -5.67 -14.54
CA TRP A 225 7.15 -6.99 -13.91
C TRP A 225 8.26 -6.95 -12.86
N ALA A 226 9.42 -6.34 -13.18
CA ALA A 226 10.51 -6.17 -12.22
C ALA A 226 10.07 -5.33 -11.00
N ALA A 227 9.26 -4.29 -11.21
CA ALA A 227 8.67 -3.51 -10.13
C ALA A 227 7.76 -4.34 -9.23
N SER A 228 6.94 -5.22 -9.82
CA SER A 228 6.08 -6.13 -9.04
C SER A 228 6.91 -7.09 -8.20
N VAL A 229 7.94 -7.72 -8.77
CA VAL A 229 8.86 -8.62 -8.04
C VAL A 229 9.61 -7.90 -6.92
N PHE A 230 10.07 -6.67 -7.16
CA PHE A 230 10.75 -5.87 -6.15
C PHE A 230 9.82 -5.51 -4.98
N LEU A 231 8.60 -5.06 -5.26
CA LEU A 231 7.60 -4.75 -4.24
C LEU A 231 7.16 -6.00 -3.48
N GLU A 232 6.99 -7.13 -4.18
CA GLU A 232 6.72 -8.42 -3.54
C GLU A 232 7.80 -8.77 -2.51
N LYS A 233 9.10 -8.63 -2.87
CA LYS A 233 10.18 -8.89 -1.91
C LYS A 233 10.08 -7.98 -0.71
N ILE A 234 9.72 -6.70 -0.87
CA ILE A 234 9.46 -5.81 0.26
C ILE A 234 8.36 -6.38 1.17
N VAL A 235 7.23 -6.81 0.60
CA VAL A 235 6.09 -7.38 1.35
C VAL A 235 6.51 -8.63 2.14
N GLN A 236 7.20 -9.59 1.49
CA GLN A 236 7.66 -10.83 2.12
C GLN A 236 8.52 -10.55 3.37
N HIS A 237 9.52 -9.68 3.24
CA HIS A 237 10.40 -9.32 4.36
C HIS A 237 9.68 -8.56 5.47
N CYS A 238 8.75 -7.67 5.11
CA CYS A 238 8.00 -6.87 6.05
C CYS A 238 7.13 -7.74 6.97
N TYR A 239 6.42 -8.73 6.43
CA TYR A 239 5.55 -9.60 7.23
C TYR A 239 6.31 -10.68 7.99
N ALA A 240 7.39 -11.21 7.42
CA ALA A 240 8.30 -12.09 8.17
C ALA A 240 9.14 -11.36 9.23
N ASN A 241 9.07 -10.02 9.25
CA ASN A 241 9.91 -9.16 10.08
C ASN A 241 11.41 -9.50 9.94
N LYS A 242 11.88 -9.67 8.69
CA LYS A 242 13.26 -9.97 8.35
C LYS A 242 13.93 -8.78 7.65
N SER A 243 15.24 -8.68 7.81
CA SER A 243 16.06 -7.74 7.03
C SER A 243 16.25 -8.26 5.60
N ALA A 244 16.63 -7.38 4.69
CA ALA A 244 16.90 -7.74 3.31
C ALA A 244 17.96 -8.84 3.21
N GLY A 245 17.81 -9.73 2.22
CA GLY A 245 18.66 -10.91 2.04
C GLY A 245 18.11 -12.20 2.65
N TYR A 246 17.03 -12.13 3.44
CA TYR A 246 16.38 -13.33 3.95
C TYR A 246 15.54 -14.05 2.87
N TYR A 247 14.73 -13.29 2.12
CA TYR A 247 14.07 -13.79 0.91
C TYR A 247 14.76 -13.20 -0.30
N VAL A 248 15.26 -14.07 -1.17
CA VAL A 248 15.93 -13.64 -2.39
C VAL A 248 15.08 -13.96 -3.61
N GLY A 249 15.27 -13.23 -4.69
CA GLY A 249 14.81 -13.62 -6.02
C GLY A 249 15.80 -14.55 -6.71
N SER A 250 15.41 -15.03 -7.88
CA SER A 250 16.30 -15.71 -8.81
C SER A 250 16.52 -14.82 -10.03
N CYS A 251 17.76 -14.73 -10.50
CA CYS A 251 18.09 -14.07 -11.76
C CYS A 251 17.85 -14.94 -13.01
N GLY A 252 16.97 -15.94 -12.89
CA GLY A 252 16.33 -16.62 -14.01
C GLY A 252 14.84 -16.31 -13.90
N GLY A 253 14.29 -15.64 -14.91
CA GLY A 253 12.85 -15.33 -14.92
C GLY A 253 12.00 -16.62 -14.94
N PRO A 254 10.67 -16.51 -14.82
CA PRO A 254 9.81 -17.65 -15.14
C PRO A 254 10.12 -18.10 -16.58
N THR A 255 10.39 -19.39 -16.74
CA THR A 255 10.32 -20.07 -18.05
C THR A 255 8.92 -20.01 -18.60
#